data_AF-A0A7S3BFL9-F1
#
_entry.id   AF-A0A7S3BFL9-F1
#
_cell.length_a   1.000
_cell.length_b   1.000
_cell.length_c   1.000
_cell.angle_alpha   90.00
_cell.angle_beta   90.00
_cell.angle_gamma   90.00
#
_symmetry.space_group_name_H-M   'P 1'
#
loop_
_entity.id
_entity.type
_entity.pdbx_description
1 polymer ?
#
loop_
_entity_poly.entity_id
_entity_poly.type
_entity_poly.pdbx_seq_one_letter_code
_entity_poly.pdbx_strand_id
1 'polypeptide(L)'
;NGIKEGHRKGIECPFLAQWHQKLHSSTTKDDIAICEAYLHFLQGSGDWEGDFYGHLNYHAGLTKADLEEMKVGYKNETGIIGPATHLPHLIPAFEWFLKVLKTTHSGAEMEEAFAHAKYTMDEQLQWDMEDMLQHRDADWIPAKILDLRTRL
;
A
#
# COMPACT_ATOMS: atom_id res chain seq x y z
N ASN A 1 -3.64 -8.35 31.04
CA ASN A 1 -4.32 -9.57 30.55
C ASN A 1 -4.54 -9.46 29.05
N GLY A 2 -3.46 -9.61 28.28
CA GLY A 2 -3.48 -9.60 26.82
C GLY A 2 -3.78 -10.99 26.28
N ILE A 3 -4.51 -11.04 25.17
CA ILE A 3 -5.13 -12.22 24.59
C ILE A 3 -4.06 -13.26 24.24
N LYS A 4 -4.13 -14.43 24.88
CA LYS A 4 -3.39 -15.64 24.52
C LYS A 4 -4.09 -16.29 23.33
N GLU A 5 -3.94 -15.72 22.15
CA GLU A 5 -4.48 -16.35 20.94
C GLU A 5 -3.45 -17.36 20.42
N GLY A 6 -3.78 -18.65 20.57
CA GLY A 6 -3.23 -19.73 19.75
C GLY A 6 -1.76 -20.09 19.97
N HIS A 7 -1.49 -20.91 20.99
CA HIS A 7 -0.28 -21.73 21.05
C HIS A 7 -0.37 -22.87 20.01
N ARG A 8 -0.35 -22.53 18.72
CA ARG A 8 -0.03 -23.46 17.65
C ARG A 8 1.49 -23.33 17.47
N LYS A 9 2.23 -24.45 17.38
CA LYS A 9 3.62 -24.43 16.90
C LYS A 9 3.60 -24.04 15.42
N GLY A 10 3.30 -22.78 15.14
CA GLY A 10 3.37 -22.18 13.82
C GLY A 10 4.82 -21.91 13.49
N ILE A 11 5.12 -21.85 12.20
CA ILE A 11 6.38 -21.30 11.72
C ILE A 11 6.44 -19.85 12.24
N GLU A 12 7.32 -19.58 13.20
CA GLU A 12 7.55 -18.22 13.68
C GLU A 12 8.31 -17.45 12.59
N CYS A 13 7.57 -16.77 11.72
CA CYS A 13 8.11 -15.83 10.76
C CYS A 13 7.96 -14.42 11.36
N PRO A 14 9.06 -13.77 11.82
CA PRO A 14 9.00 -12.44 12.43
C PRO A 14 8.31 -11.41 11.53
N PHE A 15 8.56 -11.48 10.22
CA PHE A 15 7.91 -10.63 9.22
C PHE A 15 6.39 -10.81 9.20
N LEU A 16 5.89 -12.05 9.24
CA LEU A 16 4.44 -12.29 9.30
C LEU A 16 3.83 -11.83 10.62
N ALA A 17 4.56 -11.94 11.73
CA ALA A 17 4.11 -11.41 13.01
C ALA A 17 4.01 -9.87 12.98
N GLN A 18 4.95 -9.18 12.33
CA GLN A 18 4.90 -7.73 12.12
C GLN A 18 3.70 -7.32 11.27
N TRP A 19 3.41 -8.03 10.17
CA TRP A 19 2.21 -7.81 9.37
C TRP A 19 0.92 -8.09 10.14
N HIS A 20 0.90 -9.14 10.96
CA HIS A 20 -0.25 -9.41 11.84
C HIS A 20 -0.49 -8.26 12.82
N GLN A 21 0.57 -7.66 13.37
CA GLN A 21 0.44 -6.46 14.21
C GLN A 21 -0.09 -5.28 13.40
N LYS A 22 0.42 -5.10 12.18
CA LYS A 22 0.05 -4.01 11.26
C LYS A 22 -1.44 -4.02 10.93
N LEU A 23 -2.05 -5.20 10.78
CA LEU A 23 -3.50 -5.38 10.59
C LEU A 23 -4.37 -4.80 11.72
N HIS A 24 -3.81 -4.63 12.93
CA HIS A 24 -4.51 -4.07 14.09
C HIS A 24 -4.18 -2.60 14.35
N SER A 25 -3.61 -1.93 13.37
CA SER A 25 -3.14 -0.54 13.42
C SER A 25 -3.39 0.15 12.07
N SER A 26 -2.98 1.41 11.96
CA SER A 26 -3.11 2.17 10.72
C SER A 26 -2.19 1.62 9.63
N THR A 27 -2.71 1.54 8.40
CA THR A 27 -1.91 1.28 7.20
C THR A 27 -1.61 2.59 6.47
N THR A 28 -0.57 2.61 5.64
CA THR A 28 -0.12 3.72 4.79
C THR A 28 -0.10 3.30 3.33
N LYS A 29 0.11 4.26 2.42
CA LYS A 29 0.26 3.98 0.99
C LYS A 29 1.48 3.09 0.69
N ASP A 30 2.56 3.25 1.45
CA ASP A 30 3.78 2.43 1.30
C ASP A 30 3.49 0.94 1.55
N ASP A 31 2.51 0.62 2.39
CA ASP A 31 2.13 -0.78 2.64
C ASP A 31 1.61 -1.49 1.38
N ILE A 32 1.11 -0.76 0.38
CA ILE A 32 0.76 -1.34 -0.94
C ILE A 32 2.02 -1.89 -1.60
N ALA A 33 3.06 -1.07 -1.71
CA ALA A 33 4.32 -1.45 -2.34
C ALA A 33 5.02 -2.59 -1.59
N ILE A 34 5.00 -2.56 -0.25
CA ILE A 34 5.57 -3.63 0.58
C ILE A 34 4.78 -4.93 0.39
N CYS A 35 3.45 -4.87 0.28
CA CYS A 35 2.61 -6.04 0.03
C CYS A 35 2.84 -6.62 -1.39
N GLU A 36 3.02 -5.78 -2.40
CA GLU A 36 3.35 -6.19 -3.78
C GLU A 36 4.73 -6.86 -3.86
N ALA A 37 5.74 -6.26 -3.21
CA ALA A 37 7.06 -6.86 -3.10
C ALA A 37 7.03 -8.22 -2.38
N TYR A 38 6.21 -8.35 -1.33
CA TYR A 38 6.06 -9.64 -0.65
C TYR A 38 5.37 -10.70 -1.52
N LEU A 39 4.36 -10.31 -2.31
CA LEU A 39 3.75 -11.22 -3.28
C LEU A 39 4.76 -11.65 -4.36
N HIS A 40 5.57 -10.73 -4.86
CA HIS A 40 6.64 -11.04 -5.81
C HIS A 40 7.64 -12.05 -5.23
N PHE A 41 8.05 -11.87 -3.97
CA PHE A 41 8.86 -12.84 -3.24
C PHE A 41 8.20 -14.21 -3.10
N LEU A 42 6.90 -14.26 -2.76
CA LEU A 42 6.18 -15.52 -2.61
C LEU A 42 5.97 -16.27 -3.94
N GLN A 43 5.75 -15.53 -5.02
CA GLN A 43 5.57 -16.08 -6.38
C GLN A 43 6.90 -16.45 -7.03
N GLY A 44 7.99 -15.77 -6.65
CA GLY A 44 9.33 -15.96 -7.18
C GLY A 44 10.09 -17.12 -6.55
N SER A 45 11.41 -17.00 -6.59
CA SER A 45 12.35 -18.02 -6.10
C SER A 45 12.46 -18.08 -4.57
N GLY A 46 11.92 -17.08 -3.89
CA GLY A 46 12.07 -16.89 -2.45
C GLY A 46 13.40 -16.26 -2.08
N ASP A 47 14.02 -15.52 -2.99
CA ASP A 47 15.18 -14.68 -2.69
C ASP A 47 14.72 -13.38 -2.03
N TRP A 48 15.06 -13.19 -0.75
CA TRP A 48 14.65 -12.00 -0.03
C TRP A 48 15.32 -10.72 -0.55
N GLU A 49 16.57 -10.80 -0.99
CA GLU A 49 17.28 -9.61 -1.45
C GLU A 49 16.86 -9.26 -2.88
N GLY A 50 16.79 -10.26 -3.77
CA GLY A 50 16.37 -10.06 -5.16
C GLY A 50 14.86 -9.90 -5.34
N ASP A 51 14.06 -10.84 -4.86
CA ASP A 51 12.62 -10.89 -5.16
C ASP A 51 11.82 -9.90 -4.30
N PHE A 52 12.21 -9.64 -3.04
CA PHE A 52 11.54 -8.67 -2.18
C PHE A 52 12.16 -7.27 -2.30
N TYR A 53 13.40 -7.08 -1.83
CA TYR A 53 14.01 -5.74 -1.83
C TYR A 53 14.28 -5.20 -3.23
N GLY A 54 14.67 -6.06 -4.19
CA GLY A 54 14.84 -5.67 -5.59
C GLY A 54 13.55 -5.15 -6.21
N HIS A 55 12.43 -5.85 -6.01
CA HIS A 55 11.11 -5.42 -6.49
C HIS A 55 10.66 -4.13 -5.80
N LEU A 56 10.81 -4.05 -4.48
CA LEU A 56 10.42 -2.90 -3.68
C LEU A 56 11.17 -1.62 -4.08
N ASN A 57 12.49 -1.72 -4.25
CA ASN A 57 13.31 -0.59 -4.69
C ASN A 57 12.98 -0.18 -6.13
N TYR A 58 12.82 -1.15 -7.04
CA TYR A 58 12.53 -0.85 -8.44
C TYR A 58 11.17 -0.15 -8.64
N HIS A 59 10.13 -0.58 -7.91
CA HIS A 59 8.77 -0.06 -8.10
C HIS A 59 8.41 1.12 -7.17
N ALA A 60 8.96 1.18 -5.96
CA ALA A 60 8.59 2.20 -4.97
C ALA A 60 9.76 3.07 -4.50
N GLY A 61 10.99 2.77 -4.90
CA GLY A 61 12.19 3.51 -4.46
C GLY A 61 12.49 3.36 -2.97
N LEU A 62 11.87 2.40 -2.29
CA LEU A 62 12.04 2.16 -0.86
C LEU A 62 13.22 1.23 -0.61
N THR A 63 14.12 1.63 0.27
CA THR A 63 15.29 0.87 0.69
C THR A 63 15.03 0.09 1.98
N LYS A 64 15.96 -0.81 2.32
CA LYS A 64 15.95 -1.52 3.60
C LYS A 64 15.98 -0.56 4.79
N ALA A 65 16.77 0.52 4.70
CA ALA A 65 16.86 1.52 5.77
C ALA A 65 15.52 2.24 5.99
N ASP A 66 14.82 2.59 4.91
CA ASP A 66 13.49 3.23 5.00
C ASP A 66 12.49 2.31 5.72
N LEU A 67 12.57 1.00 5.45
CA LEU A 67 11.71 0.00 6.07
C LEU A 67 12.03 -0.22 7.55
N GLU A 68 13.30 -0.18 7.94
CA GLU A 68 13.76 -0.29 9.34
C GLU A 68 13.37 0.94 10.17
N GLU A 69 13.32 2.12 9.55
CA GLU A 69 12.90 3.38 10.16
C GLU A 69 11.37 3.58 10.16
N MET A 70 10.62 2.75 9.42
CA MET A 70 9.17 2.86 9.28
C MET A 70 8.45 2.54 10.60
N LYS A 71 8.09 3.57 11.34
CA LYS A 71 7.37 3.47 12.62
C LYS A 71 5.84 3.60 12.49
N VAL A 72 5.36 4.16 11.38
CA VAL A 72 3.92 4.39 11.19
C VAL A 72 3.21 3.06 10.92
N GLY A 73 2.25 2.74 11.78
CA GLY A 73 1.47 1.51 11.69
C GLY A 73 2.17 0.28 12.28
N TYR A 74 3.43 0.37 12.69
CA TYR A 74 4.10 -0.74 13.36
C TYR A 74 4.20 -0.46 14.87
N LYS A 75 3.93 -1.46 15.71
CA LYS A 75 3.90 -1.30 17.18
C LYS A 75 5.24 -1.62 17.86
N ASN A 76 6.24 -1.99 17.08
CA ASN A 76 7.59 -2.30 17.52
C ASN A 76 8.52 -1.08 17.40
N GLU A 77 9.62 -1.10 18.16
CA GLU A 77 10.65 -0.03 18.14
C GLU A 77 11.51 -0.02 16.87
N THR A 78 11.39 -1.09 16.09
CA THR A 78 12.06 -1.34 14.82
C THR A 78 10.99 -1.49 13.74
N GLY A 79 11.20 -1.04 12.51
CA GLY A 79 10.20 -1.20 11.45
C GLY A 79 10.09 -2.64 10.94
N ILE A 80 10.09 -2.80 9.62
CA ILE A 80 10.02 -4.12 8.98
C ILE A 80 11.37 -4.81 9.08
N ILE A 81 11.39 -6.02 9.64
CA ILE A 81 12.60 -6.83 9.76
C ILE A 81 12.40 -8.12 8.95
N GLY A 82 13.28 -8.33 7.97
CA GLY A 82 13.40 -9.57 7.21
C GLY A 82 14.61 -10.42 7.64
N PRO A 83 14.83 -11.58 6.99
CA PRO A 83 14.05 -12.12 5.88
C PRO A 83 12.77 -12.82 6.33
N ALA A 84 11.74 -12.80 5.48
CA ALA A 84 10.55 -13.63 5.68
C ALA A 84 10.82 -15.08 5.28
N THR A 85 10.09 -16.01 5.91
CA THR A 85 10.02 -17.39 5.39
C THR A 85 9.25 -17.41 4.07
N HIS A 86 9.80 -18.09 3.06
CA HIS A 86 9.11 -18.31 1.79
C HIS A 86 7.95 -19.27 1.97
N LEU A 87 6.72 -18.75 1.91
CA LEU A 87 5.49 -19.50 2.20
C LEU A 87 4.46 -19.27 1.08
N PRO A 88 4.62 -19.87 -0.11
CA PRO A 88 3.78 -19.58 -1.29
C PRO A 88 2.28 -19.84 -1.08
N HIS A 89 1.90 -20.69 -0.13
CA HIS A 89 0.49 -20.92 0.20
C HIS A 89 -0.22 -19.69 0.80
N LEU A 90 0.52 -18.64 1.18
CA LEU A 90 -0.03 -17.37 1.64
C LEU A 90 -0.41 -16.42 0.50
N ILE A 91 -0.05 -16.72 -0.76
CA ILE A 91 -0.35 -15.87 -1.92
C ILE A 91 -1.83 -15.46 -1.96
N PRO A 92 -2.83 -16.37 -1.86
CA PRO A 92 -4.23 -15.97 -1.96
C PRO A 92 -4.66 -15.01 -0.84
N ALA A 93 -4.08 -15.15 0.35
CA ALA A 93 -4.38 -14.29 1.48
C ALA A 93 -3.80 -12.88 1.27
N PHE A 94 -2.57 -12.78 0.77
CA PHE A 94 -1.92 -11.51 0.48
C PHE A 94 -2.49 -10.82 -0.76
N GLU A 95 -2.96 -11.55 -1.77
CA GLU A 95 -3.69 -10.96 -2.90
C GLU A 95 -4.99 -10.29 -2.45
N TRP A 96 -5.75 -10.96 -1.59
CA TRP A 96 -6.96 -10.38 -1.01
C TRP A 96 -6.64 -9.17 -0.14
N PHE A 97 -5.59 -9.27 0.67
CA PHE A 97 -5.17 -8.16 1.51
C PHE A 97 -4.67 -6.96 0.70
N LEU A 98 -3.92 -7.17 -0.39
CA LEU A 98 -3.53 -6.12 -1.32
C LEU A 98 -4.75 -5.42 -1.92
N LYS A 99 -5.79 -6.18 -2.29
CA LYS A 99 -7.05 -5.60 -2.77
C LYS A 99 -7.69 -4.68 -1.71
N VAL A 100 -7.68 -5.10 -0.45
CA VAL A 100 -8.19 -4.28 0.67
C VAL A 100 -7.32 -3.03 0.86
N LEU A 101 -6.00 -3.14 0.82
CA LEU A 101 -5.09 -1.99 0.92
C LEU A 101 -5.35 -0.99 -0.21
N LYS A 102 -5.39 -1.45 -1.46
CA LYS A 102 -5.69 -0.60 -2.62
C LYS A 102 -7.05 0.07 -2.48
N THR A 103 -8.09 -0.67 -2.09
CA THR A 103 -9.44 -0.11 -1.89
C THR A 103 -9.52 0.85 -0.69
N THR A 104 -8.71 0.67 0.34
CA THR A 104 -8.72 1.54 1.53
C THR A 104 -7.97 2.84 1.26
N HIS A 105 -6.92 2.76 0.45
CA HIS A 105 -6.10 3.89 0.04
C HIS A 105 -6.51 4.46 -1.34
N SER A 106 -7.61 3.99 -1.93
CA SER A 106 -8.13 4.38 -3.26
C SER A 106 -8.71 5.79 -3.31
N GLY A 107 -8.58 6.59 -2.25
CA GLY A 107 -8.53 8.05 -2.42
C GLY A 107 -7.44 8.48 -3.42
N ALA A 108 -6.43 7.62 -3.67
CA ALA A 108 -5.45 7.73 -4.75
C ALA A 108 -5.94 7.24 -6.13
N GLU A 109 -7.00 6.42 -6.22
CA GLU A 109 -7.57 5.97 -7.50
C GLU A 109 -8.29 7.08 -8.26
N MET A 110 -8.59 8.23 -7.63
CA MET A 110 -9.17 9.36 -8.35
C MET A 110 -8.20 9.93 -9.41
N GLU A 111 -6.90 9.96 -9.09
CA GLU A 111 -5.86 10.39 -10.05
C GLU A 111 -5.71 9.38 -11.19
N GLU A 112 -5.81 8.08 -10.90
CA GLU A 112 -5.71 7.00 -11.88
C GLU A 112 -6.97 6.85 -12.74
N ALA A 113 -8.16 6.94 -12.14
CA ALA A 113 -9.43 7.01 -12.83
C ALA A 113 -9.51 8.24 -13.73
N PHE A 114 -9.00 9.39 -13.25
CA PHE A 114 -8.84 10.58 -14.08
C PHE A 114 -7.85 10.33 -15.23
N ALA A 115 -6.69 9.73 -14.98
CA ALA A 115 -5.70 9.44 -16.03
C ALA A 115 -6.27 8.54 -17.16
N HIS A 116 -7.16 7.61 -16.83
CA HIS A 116 -7.89 6.80 -17.81
C HIS A 116 -9.02 7.55 -18.52
N ALA A 117 -9.79 8.38 -17.78
CA ALA A 117 -10.94 9.09 -18.32
C ALA A 117 -10.59 10.36 -19.09
N LYS A 118 -9.42 10.97 -18.85
CA LYS A 118 -9.06 12.30 -19.40
C LYS A 118 -9.19 12.38 -20.91
N TYR A 119 -8.86 11.31 -21.63
CA TYR A 119 -8.94 11.26 -23.09
C TYR A 119 -10.37 11.26 -23.65
N THR A 120 -11.38 11.12 -22.78
CA THR A 120 -12.81 11.20 -23.16
C THR A 120 -13.46 12.53 -22.77
N MET A 121 -12.72 13.41 -22.08
CA MET A 121 -13.19 14.70 -21.58
C MET A 121 -12.69 15.86 -22.45
N ASP A 122 -13.38 16.99 -22.43
CA ASP A 122 -12.87 18.21 -23.07
C ASP A 122 -11.64 18.77 -22.33
N GLU A 123 -10.80 19.50 -23.05
CA GLU A 123 -9.51 19.99 -22.55
C GLU A 123 -9.66 20.89 -21.31
N GLN A 124 -10.74 21.67 -21.23
CA GLN A 124 -11.01 22.55 -20.09
C GLN A 124 -11.41 21.74 -18.85
N LEU A 125 -12.26 20.71 -19.01
CA LEU A 125 -12.62 19.80 -17.92
C LEU A 125 -11.42 19.00 -17.41
N GLN A 126 -10.53 18.57 -18.32
CA GLN A 126 -9.27 17.91 -17.93
C GLN A 126 -8.42 18.82 -17.03
N TRP A 127 -8.18 20.06 -17.45
CA TRP A 127 -7.43 21.05 -16.65
C TRP A 127 -8.04 21.30 -15.28
N ASP A 128 -9.37 21.44 -15.22
CA ASP A 128 -10.05 21.73 -13.95
C ASP A 128 -10.01 20.54 -13.00
N MET A 129 -10.08 19.30 -13.51
CA MET A 129 -9.90 18.09 -12.71
C MET A 129 -8.45 17.91 -12.25
N GLU A 130 -7.44 18.17 -13.10
CA GLU A 130 -6.02 18.13 -12.70
C GLU A 130 -5.72 19.16 -11.60
N ASP A 131 -6.21 20.39 -11.75
CA ASP A 131 -6.02 21.45 -10.77
C ASP A 131 -6.68 21.12 -9.42
N MET A 132 -7.86 20.48 -9.45
CA MET A 132 -8.52 20.00 -8.24
C MET A 132 -7.71 18.87 -7.57
N LEU A 133 -7.16 17.93 -8.34
CA LEU A 133 -6.36 16.82 -7.80
C LEU A 133 -5.04 17.32 -7.16
N GLN A 134 -4.37 18.27 -7.82
CA GLN A 134 -3.11 18.85 -7.35
C GLN A 134 -3.28 19.71 -6.09
N HIS A 135 -4.44 20.33 -5.92
CA HIS A 135 -4.70 21.27 -4.83
C HIS A 135 -5.73 20.78 -3.82
N ARG A 136 -6.00 19.46 -3.74
CA ARG A 136 -7.07 18.82 -2.96
C ARG A 136 -7.25 19.27 -1.50
N ASP A 137 -6.17 19.78 -0.89
CA ASP A 137 -6.16 20.23 0.51
C ASP A 137 -6.43 21.74 0.66
N ALA A 138 -6.68 22.45 -0.44
CA ALA A 138 -6.92 23.90 -0.42
C ALA A 138 -8.40 24.24 -0.10
N ASP A 139 -8.60 25.32 0.66
CA ASP A 139 -9.92 25.71 1.18
C ASP A 139 -10.98 26.01 0.10
N TRP A 140 -10.56 26.29 -1.13
CA TRP A 140 -11.44 26.59 -2.27
C TRP A 140 -11.89 25.35 -3.06
N ILE A 141 -11.30 24.19 -2.80
CA ILE A 141 -11.60 22.93 -3.49
C ILE A 141 -13.07 22.51 -3.38
N PRO A 142 -13.75 22.62 -2.21
CA PRO A 142 -15.15 22.23 -2.12
C PRO A 142 -16.07 22.96 -3.11
N ALA A 143 -15.80 24.24 -3.39
CA ALA A 143 -16.53 25.02 -4.38
C ALA A 143 -16.22 24.54 -5.81
N LYS A 144 -14.96 24.24 -6.11
CA LYS A 144 -14.54 23.71 -7.42
C LYS A 144 -15.10 22.32 -7.71
N ILE A 145 -15.18 21.45 -6.70
CA ILE A 145 -15.84 20.12 -6.82
C ILE A 145 -17.30 20.28 -7.22
N LEU A 146 -18.00 21.27 -6.66
CA LEU A 146 -19.40 21.53 -6.99
C LEU A 146 -19.56 21.98 -8.46
N ASP A 147 -18.69 22.86 -8.95
CA ASP A 147 -18.68 23.29 -10.34
C ASP A 147 -18.39 22.12 -11.29
N LEU A 148 -17.32 21.36 -11.03
CA LEU A 148 -16.94 20.18 -11.80
C LEU A 148 -18.07 19.16 -11.90
N ARG A 149 -18.81 18.94 -10.81
CA ARG A 149 -19.96 18.03 -10.79
C ARG A 149 -21.07 18.44 -11.76
N THR A 150 -21.22 19.73 -12.08
CA THR A 150 -22.27 20.17 -13.04
C THR A 150 -21.88 19.95 -14.50
N ARG A 151 -20.60 19.68 -14.75
CA ARG A 151 -20.00 19.54 -16.08
C ARG A 151 -19.68 18.08 -16.44
N LEU A 152 -19.65 17.20 -15.44
CA LEU A 152 -19.60 15.74 -15.55
C LEU A 152 -21.01 15.16 -15.77
#